data_AF-A0A942FHC4-F1
#
_entry.id   AF-A0A942FHC4-F1
#
_cell.length_a   1.000
_cell.length_b   1.000
_cell.length_c   1.000
_cell.angle_alpha   90.00
_cell.angle_beta   90.00
_cell.angle_gamma   90.00
#
_symmetry.space_group_name_H-M   'P 1'
#
loop_
_entity.id
_entity.type
_entity.pdbx_description
1 polymer ?
#
loop_
_entity_poly.entity_id
_entity_poly.type
_entity_poly.pdbx_seq_one_letter_code
_entity_poly.pdbx_strand_id
1 'polypeptide(L)'
;MTINDARKIYIVCATGDEASGKLIGRTPTTKTPKGQRTEIAVKRQGELWPEAVPDEAAVAGGVGGYMAFWFLLNIEGRRIFSELSSPSEIRKGKITSWSERNILPVIDLDDSPIAGTRGPRDGFTGEFDIPVQRIA
;
A
#
# COMPACT_ATOMS: atom_id res chain seq x y z
N MET A 1 -3.81 5.48 5.21
CA MET A 1 -4.78 4.48 4.74
C MET A 1 -5.64 5.15 3.69
N THR A 2 -5.84 4.50 2.56
CA THR A 2 -6.61 5.05 1.44
C THR A 2 -7.61 4.02 0.96
N ILE A 3 -8.85 4.44 0.74
CA ILE A 3 -9.96 3.59 0.30
C ILE A 3 -10.49 4.12 -1.03
N ASN A 4 -10.77 3.22 -1.97
CA ASN A 4 -11.52 3.52 -3.18
C ASN A 4 -12.72 2.57 -3.24
N ASP A 5 -13.89 3.07 -2.89
CA ASP A 5 -15.11 2.25 -2.83
C ASP A 5 -15.62 1.83 -4.21
N ALA A 6 -15.45 2.68 -5.22
CA ALA A 6 -15.89 2.38 -6.58
C ALA A 6 -15.12 1.21 -7.18
N ARG A 7 -13.82 1.11 -6.89
CA ARG A 7 -12.95 0.01 -7.32
C ARG A 7 -12.83 -1.11 -6.30
N LYS A 8 -13.42 -0.94 -5.13
CA LYS A 8 -13.27 -1.86 -3.99
C LYS A 8 -11.79 -2.13 -3.69
N ILE A 9 -10.98 -1.09 -3.57
CA ILE A 9 -9.55 -1.20 -3.26
C ILE A 9 -9.25 -0.51 -1.94
N TYR A 10 -8.38 -1.14 -1.16
CA TYR A 10 -7.95 -0.66 0.12
C TYR A 10 -6.42 -0.74 0.23
N ILE A 11 -5.75 0.37 0.54
CA ILE A 11 -4.29 0.44 0.63
C ILE A 11 -3.84 0.96 2.00
N VAL A 12 -2.93 0.20 2.63
CA VAL A 12 -2.25 0.58 3.87
C VAL A 12 -0.77 0.80 3.62
N CYS A 13 -0.26 1.95 4.03
CA CYS A 13 1.18 2.19 4.03
C CYS A 13 1.80 1.64 5.32
N ALA A 14 2.92 0.95 5.18
CA ALA A 14 3.73 0.52 6.32
C ALA A 14 5.21 0.50 5.96
N THR A 15 6.05 0.62 6.99
CA THR A 15 7.48 0.35 6.83
C THR A 15 7.70 -1.15 6.71
N GLY A 16 8.37 -1.54 5.64
CA GLY A 16 8.88 -2.89 5.41
C GLY A 16 10.24 -3.11 6.07
N ASP A 17 10.69 -4.36 6.06
CA ASP A 17 12.06 -4.74 6.37
C ASP A 17 12.99 -4.61 5.15
N GLU A 18 14.24 -5.01 5.32
CA GLU A 18 15.29 -4.94 4.29
C GLU A 18 15.00 -5.84 3.07
N ALA A 19 14.04 -6.75 3.15
CA ALA A 19 13.61 -7.59 2.04
C ALA A 19 12.48 -6.96 1.20
N SER A 20 11.88 -5.88 1.68
CA SER A 20 10.75 -5.22 1.01
C SER A 20 11.20 -4.49 -0.26
N GLY A 21 10.46 -4.68 -1.34
CA GLY A 21 10.77 -4.14 -2.67
C GLY A 21 11.91 -4.87 -3.40
N LYS A 22 12.33 -6.05 -2.90
CA LYS A 22 13.37 -6.87 -3.54
C LYS A 22 12.77 -8.13 -4.16
N LEU A 23 13.21 -8.43 -5.39
CA LEU A 23 12.78 -9.61 -6.15
C LEU A 23 13.39 -10.91 -5.61
N ILE A 24 14.65 -10.85 -5.16
CA ILE A 24 15.41 -12.01 -4.69
C ILE A 24 15.77 -11.79 -3.21
N GLY A 25 15.67 -12.86 -2.42
CA GLY A 25 16.07 -12.86 -1.02
C GLY A 25 15.01 -13.48 -0.12
N ARG A 26 14.94 -12.99 1.12
CA ARG A 26 13.94 -13.41 2.10
C ARG A 26 12.55 -12.86 1.73
N THR A 27 11.50 -13.49 2.26
CA THR A 27 10.15 -12.94 2.20
C THR A 27 10.08 -11.69 3.07
N PRO A 28 9.54 -10.56 2.57
CA PRO A 28 9.46 -9.34 3.36
C PRO A 28 8.51 -9.49 4.54
N THR A 29 8.77 -8.70 5.58
CA THR A 29 7.85 -8.53 6.71
C THR A 29 7.63 -7.07 7.01
N THR A 30 6.49 -6.75 7.63
CA THR A 30 6.30 -5.41 8.20
C THR A 30 7.26 -5.20 9.37
N LYS A 31 7.92 -4.04 9.42
CA LYS A 31 8.93 -3.72 10.43
C LYS A 31 8.40 -3.74 11.87
N THR A 32 7.18 -3.24 12.06
CA THR A 32 6.50 -3.16 13.37
C THR A 32 5.39 -4.21 13.50
N PRO A 33 5.11 -4.70 14.72
CA PRO A 33 3.87 -5.43 14.99
C PRO A 33 2.64 -4.57 14.65
N LYS A 34 1.57 -5.24 14.25
CA LYS A 34 0.27 -4.70 13.93
C LYS A 34 -0.70 -5.08 15.03
N GLY A 35 -1.73 -4.24 15.21
CA GLY A 35 -2.73 -4.45 16.24
C GLY A 35 -3.60 -5.66 15.95
N GLN A 36 -4.31 -6.11 16.98
CA GLN A 36 -5.21 -7.27 16.93
C GLN A 36 -6.25 -7.18 15.80
N ARG A 37 -6.75 -5.98 15.49
CA ARG A 37 -7.66 -5.76 14.34
C ARG A 37 -7.03 -6.18 13.02
N THR A 38 -5.78 -5.79 12.77
CA THR A 38 -5.03 -6.23 11.58
C THR A 38 -4.75 -7.74 11.62
N GLU A 39 -4.50 -8.32 12.78
CA GLU A 39 -4.33 -9.78 12.86
C GLU A 39 -5.59 -10.52 12.46
N ILE A 40 -6.75 -10.09 12.97
CA ILE A 40 -8.05 -10.63 12.62
C ILE A 40 -8.30 -10.44 11.12
N ALA A 41 -8.01 -9.26 10.60
CA ALA A 41 -8.13 -8.92 9.18
C ALA A 41 -7.39 -9.88 8.26
N VAL A 42 -6.09 -10.08 8.52
CA VAL A 42 -5.23 -10.91 7.69
C VAL A 42 -5.67 -12.37 7.77
N LYS A 43 -6.04 -12.84 8.97
CA LYS A 43 -6.58 -14.21 9.16
C LYS A 43 -7.93 -14.42 8.47
N ARG A 44 -8.74 -13.36 8.36
CA ARG A 44 -10.02 -13.35 7.64
C ARG A 44 -9.88 -12.98 6.17
N GLN A 45 -8.66 -12.92 5.63
CA GLN A 45 -8.37 -12.56 4.23
C GLN A 45 -8.83 -11.15 3.80
N GLY A 46 -8.79 -10.13 4.67
CA GLY A 46 -8.92 -8.73 4.26
C GLY A 46 -9.81 -7.81 5.10
N GLU A 47 -10.36 -8.23 6.25
CA GLU A 47 -11.18 -7.36 7.12
C GLU A 47 -10.33 -6.35 7.89
N LEU A 48 -9.68 -5.42 7.20
CA LEU A 48 -8.74 -4.53 7.87
C LEU A 48 -9.42 -3.66 8.93
N TRP A 49 -10.71 -3.34 8.81
CA TRP A 49 -11.51 -2.71 9.85
C TRP A 49 -13.02 -3.02 9.65
N PRO A 50 -13.66 -3.89 10.47
CA PRO A 50 -15.06 -4.29 10.27
C PRO A 50 -16.08 -3.14 10.48
N GLU A 51 -15.71 -2.07 11.19
CA GLU A 51 -16.60 -0.90 11.39
C GLU A 51 -16.73 -0.01 10.14
N ALA A 52 -15.86 -0.18 9.13
CA ALA A 52 -15.84 0.61 7.89
C ALA A 52 -16.34 -0.18 6.67
N VAL A 53 -16.71 -1.45 6.84
CA VAL A 53 -17.17 -2.34 5.77
C VAL A 53 -18.53 -2.92 6.20
N PRO A 54 -19.62 -2.72 5.44
CA PRO A 54 -20.92 -3.30 5.80
C PRO A 54 -20.83 -4.83 6.00
N ASP A 55 -21.51 -5.35 7.03
CA ASP A 55 -21.41 -6.72 7.55
C ASP A 55 -21.65 -7.87 6.54
N GLU A 56 -22.09 -7.58 5.31
CA GLU A 56 -22.72 -8.54 4.41
C GLU A 56 -21.79 -9.17 3.34
N ALA A 57 -20.50 -8.85 3.32
CA ALA A 57 -19.67 -9.08 2.12
C ALA A 57 -18.43 -9.99 2.35
N ALA A 58 -18.54 -10.98 3.22
CA ALA A 58 -17.45 -11.89 3.58
C ALA A 58 -17.58 -13.29 2.96
N VAL A 59 -17.48 -13.44 1.63
CA VAL A 59 -17.18 -14.74 0.99
C VAL A 59 -16.33 -14.54 -0.28
N ALA A 60 -15.16 -15.17 -0.30
CA ALA A 60 -14.25 -15.40 -1.42
C ALA A 60 -13.51 -14.18 -2.03
N GLY A 61 -12.20 -14.09 -1.78
CA GLY A 61 -11.26 -13.34 -2.64
C GLY A 61 -10.98 -11.88 -2.27
N GLY A 62 -11.43 -11.42 -1.12
CA GLY A 62 -11.29 -10.05 -0.64
C GLY A 62 -12.52 -9.68 0.17
N VAL A 63 -12.33 -9.25 1.41
CA VAL A 63 -13.48 -9.04 2.30
C VAL A 63 -14.20 -7.74 1.95
N GLY A 64 -15.52 -7.75 1.93
CA GLY A 64 -16.30 -6.62 1.44
C GLY A 64 -16.43 -6.55 -0.08
N GLY A 65 -15.87 -7.54 -0.79
CA GLY A 65 -15.48 -7.39 -2.19
C GLY A 65 -14.25 -6.49 -2.38
N TYR A 66 -13.56 -6.09 -1.29
CA TYR A 66 -12.39 -5.21 -1.36
C TYR A 66 -11.08 -6.00 -1.47
N MET A 67 -10.24 -5.57 -2.39
CA MET A 67 -8.84 -5.99 -2.47
C MET A 67 -8.01 -5.16 -1.50
N ALA A 68 -7.40 -5.83 -0.51
CA ALA A 68 -6.57 -5.20 0.51
C ALA A 68 -5.08 -5.35 0.17
N PHE A 69 -4.41 -4.23 -0.04
CA PHE A 69 -2.97 -4.18 -0.31
C PHE A 69 -2.21 -3.38 0.74
N TRP A 70 -0.97 -3.79 0.97
CA TRP A 70 -0.02 -3.10 1.81
C TRP A 70 1.08 -2.51 0.93
N PHE A 71 1.18 -1.19 0.96
CA PHE A 71 2.31 -0.46 0.41
C PHE A 71 3.45 -0.49 1.42
N LEU A 72 4.40 -1.39 1.20
CA LEU A 72 5.59 -1.54 2.03
C LEU A 72 6.68 -0.61 1.52
N LEU A 73 7.24 0.19 2.43
CA LEU A 73 8.33 1.11 2.14
C LEU A 73 9.59 0.70 2.91
N ASN A 74 10.70 0.57 2.20
CA ASN A 74 12.02 0.36 2.76
C ASN A 74 13.00 1.38 2.16
N ILE A 75 13.79 2.03 3.02
CA ILE A 75 14.74 3.06 2.61
C ILE A 75 16.14 2.57 3.00
N GLU A 76 17.01 2.41 2.00
CA GLU A 76 18.39 1.97 2.18
C GLU A 76 19.33 3.04 1.62
N GLY A 77 19.93 3.83 2.51
CA GLY A 77 20.74 4.98 2.11
C GLY A 77 19.89 5.98 1.32
N ARG A 78 20.24 6.17 0.04
CA ARG A 78 19.57 7.09 -0.88
C ARG A 78 18.67 6.39 -1.89
N ARG A 79 18.28 5.14 -1.62
CA ARG A 79 17.34 4.38 -2.46
C ARG A 79 16.08 4.03 -1.70
N ILE A 80 14.95 4.17 -2.36
CA ILE A 80 13.65 3.74 -1.87
C ILE A 80 13.25 2.48 -2.62
N PHE A 81 13.05 1.42 -1.85
CA PHE A 81 12.45 0.17 -2.27
C PHE A 81 11.00 0.17 -1.80
N SER A 82 10.08 -0.21 -2.69
CA SER A 82 8.69 -0.33 -2.32
C SER A 82 7.98 -1.46 -3.05
N GLU A 83 6.92 -1.96 -2.44
CA GLU A 83 6.04 -2.96 -3.05
C GLU A 83 4.60 -2.79 -2.58
N LEU A 84 3.67 -3.20 -3.42
CA LEU A 84 2.25 -3.30 -3.11
C LEU A 84 1.89 -4.79 -2.98
N SER A 85 1.69 -5.25 -1.75
CA SER A 85 1.58 -6.68 -1.45
C SER A 85 0.30 -7.02 -0.67
N SER A 86 -0.37 -8.10 -1.05
CA SER A 86 -1.58 -8.59 -0.37
C SER A 86 -1.19 -9.57 0.73
N PRO A 87 -1.55 -9.34 2.00
CA PRO A 87 -1.12 -10.17 3.12
C PRO A 87 -1.88 -11.49 3.17
N SER A 88 -1.17 -12.59 3.41
CA SER A 88 -1.77 -13.92 3.58
C SER A 88 -1.55 -14.54 4.96
N GLU A 89 -0.53 -14.06 5.70
CA GLU A 89 -0.23 -14.59 7.04
C GLU A 89 0.35 -13.52 7.97
N ILE A 90 -0.01 -13.62 9.25
CA ILE A 90 0.49 -12.78 10.33
C ILE A 90 0.96 -13.63 11.51
N ARG A 91 2.17 -13.40 11.99
CA ARG A 91 2.77 -14.06 13.15
C ARG A 91 3.40 -13.04 14.09
N LYS A 92 3.13 -13.17 15.41
CA LYS A 92 3.65 -12.24 16.44
C LYS A 92 3.38 -10.77 16.08
N GLY A 93 2.18 -10.46 15.59
CA GLY A 93 1.80 -9.13 15.11
C GLY A 93 2.40 -8.70 13.78
N LYS A 94 3.34 -9.42 13.17
CA LYS A 94 3.94 -9.00 11.90
C LYS A 94 3.40 -9.81 10.74
N ILE A 95 3.13 -9.16 9.62
CA ILE A 95 2.76 -9.86 8.39
C ILE A 95 4.02 -10.57 7.88
N THR A 96 3.93 -11.89 7.70
CA THR A 96 5.08 -12.75 7.35
C THR A 96 4.97 -13.39 5.98
N SER A 97 3.77 -13.41 5.40
CA SER A 97 3.52 -14.04 4.10
C SER A 97 2.54 -13.18 3.30
N TRP A 98 2.68 -13.25 1.97
CA TRP A 98 1.94 -12.43 1.01
C TRP A 98 1.37 -13.33 -0.08
N SER A 99 0.10 -13.18 -0.44
CA SER A 99 -0.54 -13.91 -1.54
C SER A 99 -0.15 -13.33 -2.90
N GLU A 100 0.12 -12.03 -2.95
CA GLU A 100 0.51 -11.30 -4.14
C GLU A 100 1.56 -10.25 -3.75
N ARG A 101 2.57 -10.06 -4.60
CA ARG A 101 3.62 -9.05 -4.43
C ARG A 101 3.85 -8.32 -5.74
N ASN A 102 3.49 -7.04 -5.78
CA ASN A 102 3.80 -6.15 -6.89
C ASN A 102 5.00 -5.28 -6.51
N ILE A 103 6.19 -5.66 -6.97
CA ILE A 103 7.42 -4.93 -6.71
C ILE A 103 7.45 -3.67 -7.57
N LEU A 104 7.64 -2.51 -6.95
CA LEU A 104 7.68 -1.24 -7.64
C LEU A 104 9.12 -0.86 -8.02
N PRO A 105 9.30 -0.04 -9.06
CA PRO A 105 10.62 0.45 -9.43
C PRO A 105 11.33 1.13 -8.25
N VAL A 106 12.64 0.90 -8.15
CA VAL A 106 13.48 1.57 -7.15
C VAL A 106 13.58 3.04 -7.49
N ILE A 107 13.38 3.90 -6.48
CA ILE A 107 13.58 5.35 -6.62
C ILE A 107 14.97 5.66 -6.07
N ASP A 108 15.87 6.12 -6.91
CA ASP A 108 17.14 6.69 -6.47
C ASP A 108 16.93 8.18 -6.11
N LEU A 109 17.38 8.60 -4.94
CA LEU A 109 17.22 9.96 -4.41
C LEU A 109 18.40 10.88 -4.78
N ASP A 110 19.44 10.34 -5.40
CA ASP A 110 20.52 11.13 -6.02
C ASP A 110 20.19 11.52 -7.45
N ASP A 111 19.40 10.71 -8.14
CA ASP A 111 18.74 11.10 -9.38
C ASP A 111 17.51 11.96 -9.03
N SER A 112 17.49 13.22 -9.47
CA SER A 112 16.39 14.14 -9.20
C SER A 112 15.03 13.50 -9.57
N PRO A 113 14.08 13.33 -8.61
CA PRO A 113 12.85 12.59 -8.85
C PRO A 113 11.75 13.47 -9.47
N ILE A 114 12.11 14.31 -10.44
CA ILE A 114 11.15 14.97 -11.34
C ILE A 114 11.66 14.89 -12.78
N ALA A 115 12.02 13.70 -13.22
CA ALA A 115 11.82 13.33 -14.62
C ALA A 115 10.44 12.67 -14.71
N GLY A 116 9.38 13.48 -14.55
CA GLY A 116 8.14 13.16 -15.25
C GLY A 116 8.55 12.92 -16.70
N THR A 117 8.17 11.78 -17.26
CA THR A 117 8.28 11.55 -18.69
C THR A 117 7.81 12.84 -19.37
N ARG A 118 8.73 13.58 -19.99
CA ARG A 118 8.38 14.54 -21.02
C ARG A 118 7.78 13.69 -22.14
N GLY A 119 6.48 13.45 -22.05
CA GLY A 119 5.66 13.43 -23.25
C GLY A 119 5.96 14.72 -24.03
N PRO A 120 5.73 14.72 -25.35
CA PRO A 120 5.97 15.91 -26.16
C PRO A 120 5.34 17.13 -25.46
N ARG A 121 6.12 18.20 -25.37
CA ARG A 121 5.74 19.46 -24.71
C ARG A 121 4.52 20.06 -25.41
N ASP A 122 3.33 19.60 -25.06
CA ASP A 122 2.10 20.33 -25.30
C ASP A 122 1.84 21.25 -24.11
N GLY A 123 2.42 22.45 -24.20
CA GLY A 123 1.75 23.73 -23.92
C GLY A 123 0.93 23.96 -22.65
N PHE A 124 1.04 23.17 -21.57
CA PHE A 124 0.30 23.47 -20.34
C PHE A 124 0.98 24.57 -19.50
N THR A 125 0.66 25.82 -19.80
CA THR A 125 0.90 27.01 -18.96
C THR A 125 -0.34 27.39 -18.14
N GLY A 126 -1.15 26.40 -17.74
CA GLY A 126 -2.36 26.63 -16.98
C GLY A 126 -2.07 26.84 -15.50
N GLU A 127 -2.32 28.06 -15.00
CA GLU A 127 -2.45 28.32 -13.57
C GLU A 127 -3.66 27.52 -13.05
N PHE A 128 -3.44 26.69 -12.04
CA PHE A 128 -4.51 25.90 -11.41
C PHE A 128 -5.04 26.67 -10.21
N ASP A 129 -6.25 27.21 -10.32
CA ASP A 129 -6.96 27.80 -9.19
C ASP A 129 -7.61 26.68 -8.35
N ILE A 130 -7.17 26.54 -7.10
CA ILE A 130 -7.70 25.55 -6.15
C ILE A 130 -8.65 26.28 -5.19
N PRO A 131 -9.97 26.08 -5.29
CA PRO A 131 -10.91 26.74 -4.40
C PRO A 131 -10.73 26.25 -2.95
N VAL A 132 -10.35 27.16 -2.05
CA VAL A 132 -10.26 26.91 -0.61
C VAL A 132 -11.61 27.18 0.05
N GLN A 133 -12.35 26.13 0.42
CA GLN A 133 -13.48 26.28 1.33
C GLN A 133 -12.98 26.23 2.79
N ARG A 134 -13.12 27.34 3.51
CA ARG A 134 -13.03 27.33 4.98
C ARG A 134 -14.37 26.88 5.52
N ILE A 135 -14.39 25.75 6.23
CA ILE A 135 -15.54 25.34 7.03
C ILE A 135 -15.54 26.25 8.27
N ALA A 136 -16.62 27.01 8.44
CA ALA A 136 -16.90 27.80 9.63
C ALA A 136 -17.62 26.94 10.68
#